data_AF-A0A0S7EPA3-F1
#
_entry.id   AF-A0A0S7EPA3-F1
#
_cell.length_a   1.000
_cell.length_b   1.000
_cell.length_c   1.000
_cell.angle_alpha   90.00
_cell.angle_beta   90.00
_cell.angle_gamma   90.00
#
_symmetry.space_group_name_H-M   'P 1'
#
loop_
_entity.id
_entity.type
_entity.pdbx_description
1 polymer ?
#
loop_
_entity_poly.entity_id
_entity_poly.type
_entity_poly.pdbx_seq_one_letter_code
_entity_poly.pdbx_strand_id
1 'polypeptide(L)'
;HEYRNHPCTRDNGGCSHICIVKGDGTTRCSCPVHLVLLSDELTCGEPPTCSPDQFACVSGEVDCIPSTWRCDGFPECDDHSDEKECPVCSESEFQCDSRQCVGQSER
;
A
#
# COMPACT_ATOMS: atom_id res chain seq x y z
N HIS A 1 -6.09 13.14 41.63
CA HIS A 1 -6.98 13.63 40.55
C HIS A 1 -6.23 13.42 39.22
N GLU A 2 -5.69 12.21 39.01
CA GLU A 2 -4.56 11.98 38.07
C GLU A 2 -5.00 11.56 36.66
N TYR A 3 -6.29 11.33 36.44
CA TYR A 3 -6.84 10.92 35.14
C TYR A 3 -7.19 12.10 34.22
N ARG A 4 -7.09 13.34 34.72
CA ARG A 4 -7.44 14.55 33.95
C ARG A 4 -6.31 15.02 33.02
N ASN A 5 -5.11 14.45 33.15
CA ASN A 5 -3.96 14.80 32.31
C ASN A 5 -3.55 13.67 31.36
N HIS A 6 -4.48 12.77 31.03
CA HIS A 6 -4.20 11.71 30.07
C HIS A 6 -4.09 12.34 28.67
N PRO A 7 -2.98 12.21 27.93
CA PRO A 7 -2.76 12.90 26.66
C PRO A 7 -3.88 12.75 25.62
N CYS A 8 -4.55 11.59 25.58
CA CYS A 8 -5.68 11.35 24.70
C CYS A 8 -7.02 11.97 25.17
N THR A 9 -7.11 12.55 26.37
CA THR A 9 -8.36 13.18 26.85
C THR A 9 -8.62 14.55 26.24
N ARG A 10 -7.57 15.20 25.74
CA ARG A 10 -7.68 16.47 25.03
C ARG A 10 -7.59 16.21 23.54
N ASP A 11 -8.66 16.56 22.81
CA ASP A 11 -8.73 16.45 21.35
C ASP A 11 -8.32 15.07 20.81
N ASN A 12 -8.62 14.01 21.57
CA ASN A 12 -8.19 12.64 21.26
C ASN A 12 -6.67 12.53 20.97
N GLY A 13 -5.83 13.35 21.61
CA GLY A 13 -4.40 13.40 21.34
C GLY A 13 -4.03 13.82 19.90
N GLY A 14 -4.95 14.48 19.19
CA GLY A 14 -4.86 14.84 17.78
C GLY A 14 -5.33 13.74 16.82
N CYS A 15 -5.69 12.56 17.32
CA CYS A 15 -6.05 11.42 16.47
C CYS A 15 -7.50 11.51 15.99
N SER A 16 -7.72 11.21 14.71
CA SER A 16 -9.06 11.09 14.14
C SER A 16 -9.89 9.96 14.77
N HIS A 17 -9.26 8.85 15.18
CA HIS A 17 -9.95 7.67 15.68
C HIS A 17 -9.38 7.16 17.01
N ILE A 18 -8.25 6.44 17.00
CA ILE A 18 -7.73 5.77 18.19
C ILE A 18 -6.43 6.47 18.62
N CYS A 19 -6.40 6.96 19.85
CA CYS A 19 -5.19 7.50 20.49
C CYS A 19 -4.66 6.55 21.54
N ILE A 20 -3.36 6.26 21.48
CA ILE A 20 -2.65 5.35 22.38
C ILE A 20 -1.48 6.11 23.00
N VAL A 21 -1.39 6.08 24.33
CA VAL A 21 -0.24 6.63 25.07
C VAL A 21 0.84 5.55 25.17
N LYS A 22 2.05 5.88 24.72
CA LYS A 22 3.24 5.02 24.84
C LYS A 22 3.80 5.09 26.26
N GLY A 23 4.68 4.14 26.60
CA GLY A 23 5.30 4.06 27.93
C GLY A 23 6.20 5.27 28.29
N ASP A 24 6.61 6.06 27.30
CA ASP A 24 7.37 7.31 27.46
C ASP A 24 6.47 8.55 27.63
N GLY A 25 5.14 8.38 27.62
CA GLY A 25 4.16 9.46 27.75
C GLY A 25 3.79 10.15 26.44
N THR A 26 4.40 9.75 25.31
CA THR A 26 4.03 10.28 23.98
C THR A 26 2.75 9.62 23.46
N THR A 27 2.05 10.26 22.53
CA THR A 27 0.86 9.71 21.87
C THR A 27 1.21 9.12 20.51
N ARG A 28 0.46 8.08 20.10
CA ARG A 28 0.45 7.55 18.74
C ARG A 28 -0.97 7.28 18.32
N CYS A 29 -1.29 7.61 17.08
CA CYS A 29 -2.59 7.31 16.50
C CYS A 29 -2.61 5.91 15.87
N SER A 30 -3.80 5.32 15.85
CA SER A 30 -4.08 4.03 15.25
C SER A 30 -5.47 4.07 14.61
N CYS A 31 -5.70 3.15 13.66
CA CYS A 31 -6.94 3.11 12.90
C CYS A 31 -7.76 1.85 13.20
N PRO A 32 -9.10 1.94 13.15
CA PRO A 32 -9.99 0.79 13.08
C PRO A 32 -9.68 -0.09 11.87
N VAL A 33 -10.19 -1.32 11.88
CA VAL A 33 -10.05 -2.25 10.75
C VAL A 33 -10.61 -1.62 9.47
N HIS A 34 -9.90 -1.80 8.35
CA HIS A 34 -10.17 -1.24 7.01
C HIS A 34 -9.77 0.22 6.79
N LEU A 35 -9.14 0.88 7.78
CA LEU A 35 -8.58 2.21 7.63
C LEU A 35 -7.08 2.18 7.87
N VAL A 36 -6.37 3.05 7.15
CA VAL A 36 -4.92 3.24 7.32
C VAL A 36 -4.64 4.62 7.89
N LEU A 37 -3.54 4.73 8.64
CA LEU A 37 -3.09 6.03 9.14
C LEU A 37 -2.45 6.79 7.97
N LEU A 38 -2.94 7.99 7.70
CA LEU A 38 -2.46 8.84 6.62
C LEU A 38 -1.11 9.48 6.98
N SER A 39 -0.50 10.15 6.01
CA SER A 39 0.83 10.75 6.11
C SER A 39 0.95 11.86 7.16
N ASP A 40 -0.17 12.40 7.64
CA ASP A 40 -0.18 13.35 8.76
C ASP A 40 -0.06 12.67 10.13
N GLU A 41 -0.01 11.33 10.18
CA GLU A 41 0.09 10.50 11.39
C GLU A 41 -1.05 10.68 12.42
N LEU A 42 -2.12 11.38 12.03
CA LEU A 42 -3.25 11.76 12.89
C LEU A 42 -4.58 11.26 12.33
N THR A 43 -4.73 11.30 11.01
CA THR A 43 -5.97 11.04 10.28
C THR A 43 -6.00 9.61 9.77
N CYS A 44 -7.12 8.91 9.97
CA CYS A 44 -7.37 7.63 9.33
C CYS A 44 -8.19 7.87 8.08
N GLY A 45 -7.74 7.31 6.97
CA GLY A 45 -8.44 7.33 5.70
C GLY A 45 -8.63 5.93 5.14
N GLU A 46 -9.39 5.85 4.07
CA GLU A 46 -9.38 4.66 3.22
C GLU A 46 -7.94 4.43 2.73
N PRO A 47 -7.49 3.17 2.64
CA PRO A 47 -6.22 2.89 1.99
C PRO A 47 -6.22 3.57 0.62
N PRO A 48 -5.12 4.23 0.23
CA PRO A 48 -5.04 4.82 -1.10
C PRO A 48 -5.33 3.71 -2.11
N THR A 49 -6.41 3.87 -2.87
CA THR A 49 -6.70 3.03 -4.01
C THR A 49 -5.84 3.55 -5.15
N CYS A 50 -4.96 2.73 -5.70
CA CYS A 50 -4.26 3.10 -6.93
C CYS A 50 -5.28 3.43 -8.04
N SER A 51 -4.89 4.31 -8.96
CA SER A 51 -5.72 4.58 -10.14
C SER A 51 -6.00 3.27 -10.90
N PRO A 52 -7.09 3.17 -11.67
CA PRO A 52 -7.38 1.95 -12.43
C PRO A 52 -6.25 1.54 -13.39
N ASP A 53 -5.41 2.48 -13.82
CA ASP A 53 -4.22 2.26 -14.66
C ASP A 53 -2.93 2.00 -13.87
N GLN A 54 -3.03 1.79 -12.56
CA GLN A 54 -1.91 1.57 -11.65
C GLN A 54 -2.04 0.24 -10.89
N PHE A 55 -0.90 -0.35 -10.58
CA PHE A 55 -0.75 -1.53 -9.75
C PHE A 55 -0.29 -1.13 -8.34
N ALA A 56 -0.95 -1.67 -7.33
CA ALA A 56 -0.55 -1.49 -5.93
C ALA A 56 0.49 -2.54 -5.54
N CYS A 57 1.68 -2.10 -5.13
CA CYS A 57 2.64 -2.96 -4.48
C CYS A 57 2.04 -3.58 -3.20
N VAL A 58 2.48 -4.78 -2.84
CA VAL A 58 1.94 -5.54 -1.70
C VAL A 58 2.51 -5.03 -0.35
N SER A 59 3.44 -4.09 -0.39
CA SER A 59 4.03 -3.45 0.81
C SER A 59 2.99 -2.76 1.70
N GLY A 60 3.29 -2.71 3.00
CA GLY A 60 2.41 -2.11 4.02
C GLY A 60 2.19 -0.59 3.87
N GLU A 61 3.03 0.07 3.06
CA GLU A 61 2.72 1.36 2.45
C GLU A 61 2.43 1.11 0.98
N VAL A 62 1.25 1.54 0.52
CA VAL A 62 0.81 1.33 -0.87
C VAL A 62 1.66 2.22 -1.77
N ASP A 63 2.62 1.60 -2.47
CA ASP A 63 3.28 2.22 -3.60
C ASP A 63 2.49 1.86 -4.88
N CYS A 64 2.16 2.87 -5.68
CA CYS A 64 1.36 2.70 -6.89
C CYS A 64 2.24 2.91 -8.11
N ILE A 65 2.55 1.82 -8.80
CA ILE A 65 3.28 1.87 -10.06
C ILE A 65 2.32 1.86 -11.25
N PRO A 66 2.69 2.35 -12.44
CA PRO A 66 1.93 2.11 -13.66
C PRO A 66 1.68 0.61 -13.87
N SER A 67 0.46 0.22 -14.25
CA SER A 67 0.14 -1.19 -14.53
C SER A 67 1.00 -1.79 -15.64
N THR A 68 1.62 -0.95 -16.49
CA THR A 68 2.56 -1.36 -17.54
C THR A 68 3.91 -1.85 -17.01
N TRP A 69 4.26 -1.53 -15.76
CA TRP A 69 5.50 -1.95 -15.11
C TRP A 69 5.33 -3.29 -14.39
N ARG A 70 4.10 -3.73 -14.15
CA ARG A 70 3.86 -5.08 -13.65
C ARG A 70 4.35 -6.10 -14.67
N CYS A 71 5.27 -6.98 -14.23
CA CYS A 71 5.82 -8.06 -15.04
C CYS A 71 6.63 -7.60 -16.26
N ASP A 72 7.27 -6.44 -16.19
CA ASP A 72 8.10 -5.90 -17.26
C ASP A 72 9.56 -6.39 -17.21
N GLY A 73 9.92 -7.12 -16.13
CA GLY A 73 11.24 -7.67 -15.91
C GLY A 73 12.14 -6.84 -15.00
N PHE A 74 11.67 -5.69 -14.52
CA PHE A 74 12.37 -4.81 -13.59
C PHE A 74 11.57 -4.71 -12.28
N PRO A 75 12.25 -4.73 -11.11
CA PRO A 75 11.57 -4.54 -9.84
C PRO A 75 11.47 -3.04 -9.51
N GLU A 76 10.25 -2.51 -9.53
CA GLU A 76 9.90 -1.17 -9.09
C GLU A 76 9.33 -1.17 -7.67
N CYS A 77 8.61 -2.22 -7.28
CA CYS A 77 8.17 -2.38 -5.91
C CYS A 77 9.35 -2.74 -4.98
N ASP A 78 9.43 -2.11 -3.79
CA ASP A 78 10.43 -2.46 -2.76
C ASP A 78 10.41 -3.96 -2.41
N ASP A 79 9.21 -4.55 -2.37
CA ASP A 79 9.00 -5.97 -2.09
C ASP A 79 8.99 -6.86 -3.35
N HIS A 80 9.26 -6.28 -4.52
CA HIS A 80 9.28 -6.95 -5.84
C HIS A 80 7.96 -7.66 -6.16
N SER A 81 6.82 -7.14 -5.67
CA SER A 81 5.51 -7.76 -5.88
C SER A 81 4.96 -7.60 -7.30
N ASP A 82 5.41 -6.58 -8.00
CA ASP A 82 5.22 -6.33 -9.43
C ASP A 82 5.79 -7.42 -10.35
N GLU A 83 6.92 -8.02 -9.96
CA GLU A 83 7.59 -9.10 -10.69
C GLU A 83 7.22 -10.51 -10.19
N LYS A 84 6.21 -10.61 -9.31
CA LYS A 84 5.71 -11.87 -8.76
C LYS A 84 4.35 -12.25 -9.36
N GLU A 85 4.10 -13.55 -9.45
CA GLU A 85 2.85 -14.11 -9.99
C GLU A 85 2.50 -13.55 -11.38
N CYS A 86 3.52 -13.41 -12.22
CA CYS A 86 3.37 -12.99 -13.59
C CYS A 86 2.71 -14.09 -14.43
N PRO A 87 1.78 -13.73 -15.33
CA PRO A 87 1.15 -14.69 -16.21
C PRO A 87 2.21 -15.37 -17.08
N VAL A 88 2.22 -16.71 -17.07
CA VAL A 88 2.98 -17.49 -18.04
C VAL A 88 2.16 -17.52 -19.32
N CYS A 89 2.76 -17.16 -20.45
CA CYS A 89 2.08 -17.13 -21.74
C CYS A 89 1.43 -18.48 -22.04
N SER A 90 0.23 -18.43 -22.62
CA SER A 90 -0.52 -19.62 -23.01
C SER A 90 0.24 -20.42 -24.08
N GLU A 91 -0.07 -21.70 -24.30
CA GLU A 91 0.59 -22.52 -25.35
C GLU A 91 0.51 -21.90 -26.77
N SER A 92 -0.46 -21.02 -27.01
CA SER A 92 -0.67 -20.29 -28.26
C SER A 92 -0.01 -18.90 -28.32
N GLU A 93 0.74 -18.51 -27.29
CA GLU A 93 1.38 -17.20 -27.15
C GLU A 93 2.89 -17.36 -27.00
N PHE A 94 3.65 -16.40 -27.51
CA PHE A 94 5.10 -16.33 -27.34
C PHE A 94 5.43 -15.21 -26.35
N GLN A 95 6.40 -15.48 -25.47
CA GLN A 95 6.91 -14.47 -24.55
C GLN A 95 8.05 -13.70 -25.23
N CYS A 96 7.85 -12.41 -25.47
CA CYS A 96 8.91 -11.50 -25.93
C CYS A 96 10.00 -11.35 -24.86
N ASP A 97 11.18 -10.83 -25.23
CA ASP A 97 12.23 -10.47 -24.26
C ASP A 97 11.73 -9.49 -23.18
N SER A 98 10.73 -8.66 -23.52
CA SER A 98 10.00 -7.77 -22.60
C SER A 98 8.94 -8.47 -21.73
N ARG A 99 8.96 -9.81 -21.68
CA ARG A 99 8.02 -10.67 -20.93
C ARG A 99 6.53 -10.53 -21.29
N GLN A 100 6.19 -9.72 -22.28
CA GLN A 100 4.85 -9.64 -22.86
C GLN A 100 4.50 -10.91 -23.66
N CYS A 101 3.27 -11.37 -23.50
CA CYS A 101 2.71 -12.46 -24.29
C CYS A 101 2.07 -11.91 -25.56
N VAL A 102 2.58 -12.35 -26.71
CA VAL A 102 2.03 -12.01 -28.03
C VAL A 102 1.49 -13.25 -28.71
N GLY A 103 0.42 -13.13 -29.49
CA GLY A 103 -0.13 -14.26 -30.22
C GLY A 103 0.84 -14.75 -31.30
N GLN A 104 0.82 -16.06 -31.60
CA GLN A 104 1.62 -16.64 -32.70
C GLN A 104 1.38 -15.98 -34.08
N SER A 105 0.34 -15.17 -34.23
CA SER A 105 -0.02 -14.44 -35.46
C SER A 105 0.70 -13.10 -35.62
N GLU A 106 1.40 -12.61 -34.59
CA GLU A 106 2.08 -11.30 -34.56
C GLU A 106 3.62 -11.44 -34.64
N ARG A 107 4.08 -12.58 -35.16
CA ARG A 107 5.50 -12.93 -35.30
C ARG A 107 6.17 -12.29 -36.52
#